data_AF-A0A3Q8V1I6-F1
#
_entry.id   AF-A0A3Q8V1I6-F1
#
_cell.length_a   1.000
_cell.length_b   1.000
_cell.length_c   1.000
_cell.angle_alpha   90.00
_cell.angle_beta   90.00
_cell.angle_gamma   90.00
#
_symmetry.space_group_name_H-M   'P 1'
#
loop_
_entity.id
_entity.type
_entity.pdbx_description
1 polymer ?
#
loop_
_entity_poly.entity_id
_entity_poly.type
_entity_poly.pdbx_seq_one_letter_code
_entity_poly.pdbx_strand_id
1 'polypeptide(L)'
;MAVTGRKPKDGPKRNRVAAVHDWTSVVDEPYDGSRPELPEARRVEWTERELGRCSEMQPLQRLTRVWWDRVAAMPHCVLWSDADWQFAITTAMVADAVFAGDVRLAGELRMRERVLGTTLDARRDLRIRYVPLEDESADEDEVTTAGRTDPVRKVTRLSDRRARLTADAP
;
A
#
# COMPACT_ATOMS: atom_id res chain seq x y z
N MET A 1 0.91 12.87 11.37
CA MET A 1 2.26 13.44 11.64
C MET A 1 3.15 13.12 10.44
N ALA A 2 3.89 14.11 9.94
CA ALA A 2 4.86 13.90 8.87
C ALA A 2 6.08 13.15 9.43
N VAL A 3 6.60 12.17 8.69
CA VAL A 3 7.85 11.50 9.04
C VAL A 3 9.00 12.49 8.87
N THR A 4 9.66 12.83 9.97
CA THR A 4 10.91 13.59 9.99
C THR A 4 12.09 12.63 10.15
N GLY A 5 13.01 12.64 9.19
CA GLY A 5 14.23 11.84 9.17
C GLY A 5 15.02 12.08 7.88
N ARG A 6 16.36 11.91 7.92
CA ARG A 6 17.23 12.17 6.76
C ARG A 6 16.99 11.08 5.70
N LYS A 7 16.68 11.51 4.47
CA LYS A 7 16.53 10.66 3.27
C LYS A 7 17.70 9.66 3.17
N PRO A 8 17.44 8.35 2.96
CA PRO A 8 18.49 7.42 2.58
C PRO A 8 19.20 7.97 1.34
N LYS A 9 20.53 8.06 1.37
CA LYS A 9 21.30 8.50 0.19
C LYS A 9 21.18 7.42 -0.89
N ASP A 10 20.70 7.81 -2.08
CA ASP A 10 20.81 7.00 -3.29
C ASP A 10 22.27 7.06 -3.75
N GLY A 11 22.90 5.88 -3.78
CA GLY A 11 24.31 5.70 -4.11
C GLY A 11 24.91 4.58 -3.26
N PRO A 12 25.79 3.72 -3.81
CA PRO A 12 26.37 2.63 -3.05
C PRO A 12 27.09 3.22 -1.84
N LYS A 13 26.59 2.91 -0.63
CA LYS A 13 27.35 3.17 0.58
C LYS A 13 28.65 2.43 0.43
N ARG A 14 29.76 3.16 0.46
CA ARG A 14 31.12 2.63 0.55
C ARG A 14 31.33 2.03 1.96
N ASN A 15 30.47 1.10 2.33
CA ASN A 15 30.59 0.31 3.54
C ASN A 15 31.57 -0.83 3.25
N ARG A 16 32.38 -1.16 4.26
CA ARG A 16 33.27 -2.33 4.23
C ARG A 16 32.51 -3.67 4.11
N VAL A 17 31.19 -3.62 4.25
CA VAL A 17 30.23 -4.73 4.15
C VAL A 17 29.22 -4.39 3.06
N ALA A 18 29.07 -5.28 2.08
CA ALA A 18 28.13 -5.12 0.97
C ALA A 18 26.69 -4.94 1.48
N ALA A 19 25.89 -4.13 0.79
CA ALA A 19 24.46 -4.04 1.07
C ALA A 19 23.82 -5.40 0.80
N VAL A 20 23.14 -5.98 1.79
CA VAL A 20 22.66 -7.37 1.74
C VAL A 20 21.44 -7.53 0.82
N HIS A 21 20.67 -6.47 0.57
CA HIS A 21 19.49 -6.51 -0.30
C HIS A 21 19.43 -5.28 -1.20
N ASP A 22 19.24 -5.50 -2.50
CA ASP A 22 19.04 -4.43 -3.48
C ASP A 22 17.57 -3.97 -3.51
N TRP A 23 17.29 -2.87 -4.22
CA TRP A 23 15.91 -2.45 -4.49
C TRP A 23 15.25 -3.35 -5.52
N THR A 24 13.97 -3.66 -5.29
CA THR A 24 13.12 -4.36 -6.26
C THR A 24 12.26 -3.34 -7.00
N SER A 25 12.45 -3.24 -8.31
CA SER A 25 11.59 -2.45 -9.18
C SER A 25 10.37 -3.26 -9.60
N VAL A 26 9.18 -2.67 -9.50
CA VAL A 26 7.90 -3.26 -9.91
C VAL A 26 7.19 -2.25 -10.79
N VAL A 27 6.63 -2.68 -11.92
CA VAL A 27 5.83 -1.81 -12.81
C VAL A 27 4.60 -1.30 -12.06
N ASP A 28 4.26 -0.01 -12.18
CA ASP A 28 3.11 0.61 -11.48
C ASP A 28 1.76 0.28 -12.13
N GLU A 29 1.47 -1.01 -12.28
CA GLU A 29 0.21 -1.52 -12.84
C GLU A 29 -0.56 -2.35 -11.80
N PRO A 30 -1.90 -2.29 -11.81
CA PRO A 30 -2.70 -3.13 -10.93
C PRO A 30 -2.40 -4.62 -11.16
N TYR A 31 -2.18 -5.36 -10.07
CA TYR A 31 -1.99 -6.81 -10.17
C TYR A 31 -3.25 -7.49 -10.69
N ASP A 32 -3.11 -8.30 -11.75
CA ASP A 32 -4.18 -9.01 -12.45
C ASP A 32 -4.05 -10.54 -12.40
N GLY A 33 -3.02 -11.06 -11.73
CA GLY A 33 -2.73 -12.48 -11.63
C GLY A 33 -3.65 -13.24 -10.67
N SER A 34 -3.33 -14.53 -10.49
CA SER A 34 -4.07 -15.42 -9.59
C SER A 34 -4.01 -14.94 -8.15
N ARG A 35 -5.17 -14.76 -7.53
CA ARG A 35 -5.31 -14.37 -6.12
C ARG A 35 -6.46 -15.14 -5.49
N PRO A 36 -6.41 -15.43 -4.18
CA PRO A 36 -7.50 -16.11 -3.51
C PRO A 36 -8.72 -15.20 -3.39
N GLU A 37 -9.89 -15.82 -3.24
CA GLU A 37 -11.12 -15.12 -2.92
C GLU A 37 -11.19 -14.80 -1.42
N LEU A 38 -11.75 -13.63 -1.11
CA LEU A 38 -12.02 -13.27 0.27
C LEU A 38 -13.24 -14.05 0.77
N PRO A 39 -13.20 -14.64 1.98
CA PRO A 39 -14.36 -15.30 2.58
C PRO A 39 -15.59 -14.39 2.62
N GLU A 40 -16.79 -14.95 2.46
CA GLU A 40 -18.01 -14.13 2.47
C GLU A 40 -18.41 -13.64 3.87
N ALA A 41 -18.08 -14.43 4.88
CA ALA A 41 -18.48 -14.23 6.26
C ALA A 41 -17.36 -14.67 7.22
N ARG A 42 -17.35 -14.10 8.43
CA ARG A 42 -16.47 -14.52 9.54
C ARG A 42 -17.29 -15.03 10.71
N ARG A 43 -16.69 -15.89 11.51
CA ARG A 43 -17.25 -16.27 12.81
C ARG A 43 -17.00 -15.15 13.82
N VAL A 44 -18.05 -14.68 14.47
CA VAL A 44 -18.00 -13.72 15.57
C VAL A 44 -18.36 -14.46 16.85
N GLU A 45 -17.53 -14.34 17.87
CA GLU A 45 -17.79 -14.91 19.19
C GLU A 45 -18.10 -13.79 20.19
N TRP A 46 -19.10 -14.01 21.02
CA TRP A 46 -19.43 -13.14 22.14
C TRP A 46 -19.89 -13.97 23.34
N THR A 47 -19.87 -13.35 24.51
CA THR A 47 -20.35 -13.98 25.73
C THR A 47 -21.64 -13.30 26.15
N GLU A 48 -22.70 -14.09 26.24
CA GLU A 48 -23.97 -13.68 26.79
C GLU A 48 -24.15 -14.25 28.20
N ARG A 49 -24.76 -13.46 29.08
CA ARG A 49 -24.84 -13.80 30.52
C ARG A 49 -25.62 -15.09 30.79
N GLU A 50 -26.66 -15.36 30.01
CA GLU A 50 -27.56 -16.50 30.19
C GLU A 50 -27.18 -17.70 29.33
N LEU A 51 -26.78 -17.45 28.08
CA LEU A 51 -26.47 -18.47 27.08
C LEU A 51 -25.00 -18.92 27.07
N GLY A 52 -24.11 -18.21 27.79
CA GLY A 52 -22.69 -18.52 27.82
C GLY A 52 -21.96 -18.03 26.58
N ARG A 53 -21.01 -18.83 26.05
CA ARG A 53 -20.26 -18.48 24.84
C ARG A 53 -21.12 -18.75 23.60
N CYS A 54 -21.40 -17.70 22.85
CA CYS A 54 -22.16 -17.74 21.60
C CYS A 54 -21.23 -17.46 20.41
N SER A 55 -21.60 -18.01 19.25
CA SER A 55 -20.89 -17.71 18.00
C SER A 55 -21.84 -17.71 16.80
N GLU A 56 -21.64 -16.78 15.88
CA GLU A 56 -22.44 -16.67 14.65
C GLU A 56 -21.56 -16.34 13.44
N MET A 57 -21.96 -16.80 12.25
CA MET A 57 -21.36 -16.37 11.00
C MET A 57 -21.97 -15.05 10.55
N GLN A 58 -21.16 -13.99 10.50
CA GLN A 58 -21.60 -12.68 10.04
C GLN A 58 -20.92 -12.30 8.73
N PRO A 59 -21.65 -11.70 7.77
CA PRO A 59 -21.06 -11.25 6.51
C PRO A 59 -19.97 -10.22 6.78
N LEU A 60 -18.91 -10.25 5.95
CA LEU A 60 -17.87 -9.23 6.04
C LEU A 60 -18.42 -7.84 5.72
N GLN A 61 -17.89 -6.83 6.40
CA GLN A 61 -18.19 -5.43 6.18
C GLN A 61 -17.89 -5.05 4.73
N ARG A 62 -18.72 -4.18 4.16
CA ARG A 62 -18.51 -3.63 2.81
C ARG A 62 -17.13 -2.96 2.69
N LEU A 63 -16.68 -2.28 3.75
CA LEU A 63 -15.37 -1.63 3.79
C LEU A 63 -14.22 -2.64 3.70
N THR A 64 -14.37 -3.85 4.26
CA THR A 64 -13.38 -4.92 4.16
C THR A 64 -13.21 -5.38 2.73
N ARG A 65 -14.31 -5.53 1.98
CA ARG A 65 -14.28 -5.92 0.57
C ARG A 65 -13.57 -4.86 -0.28
N VAL A 66 -13.93 -3.59 -0.10
CA VAL A 66 -13.26 -2.46 -0.78
C VAL A 66 -11.78 -2.37 -0.42
N TRP A 67 -11.42 -2.62 0.84
CA TRP A 67 -10.03 -2.67 1.28
C TRP A 67 -9.28 -3.83 0.61
N TRP A 68 -9.89 -5.02 0.57
CA TRP A 68 -9.32 -6.20 -0.07
C TRP A 68 -9.05 -5.96 -1.55
N ASP A 69 -10.01 -5.40 -2.28
CA ASP A 69 -9.85 -5.11 -3.72
C ASP A 69 -8.66 -4.19 -3.99
N ARG A 70 -8.39 -3.23 -3.09
CA ARG A 70 -7.24 -2.32 -3.20
C ARG A 70 -5.93 -3.00 -2.88
N VAL A 71 -5.89 -3.80 -1.80
CA VAL A 71 -4.69 -4.53 -1.38
C VAL A 71 -4.31 -5.57 -2.42
N ALA A 72 -5.28 -6.36 -2.88
CA ALA A 72 -5.07 -7.44 -3.82
C ALA A 72 -4.86 -6.98 -5.27
N ALA A 73 -4.91 -5.67 -5.53
CA ALA A 73 -4.59 -5.07 -6.82
C ALA A 73 -3.30 -4.23 -6.75
N MET A 74 -2.57 -4.24 -5.63
CA MET A 74 -1.31 -3.50 -5.54
C MET A 74 -0.26 -4.12 -6.49
N PRO A 75 0.51 -3.29 -7.23
CA PRO A 75 1.45 -3.82 -8.22
C PRO A 75 2.43 -4.88 -7.70
N HIS A 76 2.92 -4.71 -6.47
CA HIS A 76 3.89 -5.63 -5.88
C HIS A 76 3.31 -6.97 -5.42
N CYS A 77 2.00 -7.20 -5.54
CA CYS A 77 1.41 -8.52 -5.35
C CYS A 77 1.97 -9.55 -6.34
N VAL A 78 2.60 -9.11 -7.45
CA VAL A 78 3.36 -9.99 -8.35
C VAL A 78 4.51 -10.74 -7.65
N LEU A 79 4.99 -10.21 -6.52
CA LEU A 79 6.06 -10.82 -5.72
C LEU A 79 5.51 -11.77 -4.64
N TRP A 80 4.19 -11.83 -4.44
CA TRP A 80 3.58 -12.58 -3.35
C TRP A 80 3.49 -14.08 -3.66
N SER A 81 3.88 -14.87 -2.67
CA SER A 81 3.64 -16.30 -2.62
C SER A 81 2.28 -16.62 -2.00
N ASP A 82 1.89 -17.90 -2.00
CA ASP A 82 0.68 -18.37 -1.30
C ASP A 82 0.69 -18.01 0.20
N ALA A 83 1.87 -17.97 0.83
CA ALA A 83 2.01 -17.58 2.23
C ALA A 83 1.69 -16.09 2.46
N ASP A 84 2.09 -15.23 1.53
CA ASP A 84 1.80 -13.80 1.58
C ASP A 84 0.29 -13.56 1.37
N TRP A 85 -0.32 -14.28 0.43
CA TRP A 85 -1.76 -14.27 0.22
C TRP A 85 -2.55 -14.75 1.45
N GLN A 86 -2.11 -15.84 2.08
CA GLN A 86 -2.70 -16.32 3.34
C GLN A 86 -2.58 -15.25 4.44
N PHE A 87 -1.43 -14.59 4.54
CA PHE A 87 -1.24 -13.49 5.49
C PHE A 87 -2.16 -12.30 5.18
N ALA A 88 -2.36 -11.95 3.91
CA ALA A 88 -3.29 -10.91 3.49
C ALA A 88 -4.74 -11.25 3.85
N ILE A 89 -5.20 -12.50 3.67
CA ILE A 89 -6.55 -12.94 4.08
C ILE A 89 -6.74 -12.79 5.59
N THR A 90 -5.78 -13.28 6.39
CA THR A 90 -5.90 -13.15 7.86
C THR A 90 -5.89 -11.67 8.29
N THR A 91 -5.17 -10.82 7.57
CA THR A 91 -5.19 -9.37 7.78
C THR A 91 -6.55 -8.77 7.41
N ALA A 92 -7.20 -9.25 6.37
CA ALA A 92 -8.56 -8.85 6.02
C ALA A 92 -9.56 -9.17 7.14
N MET A 93 -9.40 -10.30 7.84
CA MET A 93 -10.25 -10.64 9.00
C MET A 93 -10.05 -9.67 10.17
N VAL A 94 -8.81 -9.22 10.41
CA VAL A 94 -8.52 -8.19 11.41
C VAL A 94 -9.10 -6.83 10.97
N ALA A 95 -8.96 -6.49 9.69
CA ALA A 95 -9.55 -5.29 9.11
C ALA A 95 -11.07 -5.28 9.29
N ASP A 96 -11.72 -6.42 9.06
CA ASP A 96 -13.17 -6.57 9.24
C ASP A 96 -13.61 -6.31 10.68
N ALA A 97 -12.91 -6.89 11.65
CA ALA A 97 -13.20 -6.66 13.07
C ALA A 97 -13.05 -5.17 13.44
N VAL A 98 -12.01 -4.50 12.93
CA VAL A 98 -11.82 -3.05 13.12
C VAL A 98 -12.94 -2.25 12.48
N PHE A 99 -13.33 -2.56 11.24
CA PHE A 99 -14.41 -1.87 10.53
C PHE A 99 -15.79 -2.15 11.13
N ALA A 100 -15.98 -3.30 11.77
CA ALA A 100 -17.16 -3.63 12.57
C ALA A 100 -17.17 -2.92 13.95
N GLY A 101 -16.13 -2.15 14.28
CA GLY A 101 -16.07 -1.30 15.48
C GLY A 101 -15.10 -1.75 16.56
N ASP A 102 -14.37 -2.86 16.39
CA ASP A 102 -13.37 -3.30 17.38
C ASP A 102 -12.05 -2.52 17.23
N VAL A 103 -12.08 -1.26 17.69
CA VAL A 103 -10.96 -0.31 17.59
C VAL A 103 -9.69 -0.78 18.32
N ARG A 104 -9.78 -1.74 19.24
CA ARG A 104 -8.62 -2.32 19.95
C ARG A 104 -7.64 -2.99 19.00
N LEU A 105 -8.13 -3.52 17.87
CA LEU A 105 -7.32 -4.18 16.85
C LEU A 105 -6.71 -3.21 15.83
N ALA A 106 -7.03 -1.91 15.89
CA ALA A 106 -6.54 -0.93 14.92
C ALA A 106 -5.00 -0.80 14.90
N GLY A 107 -4.35 -0.99 16.05
CA GLY A 107 -2.89 -1.01 16.15
C GLY A 107 -2.28 -2.21 15.41
N GLU A 108 -2.87 -3.39 15.60
CA GLU A 108 -2.45 -4.62 14.92
C GLU A 108 -2.68 -4.51 13.40
N LEU A 109 -3.85 -4.02 12.97
CA LEU A 109 -4.15 -3.79 11.56
C LEU A 109 -3.07 -2.92 10.91
N ARG A 110 -2.71 -1.79 11.53
CA ARG A 110 -1.65 -0.90 11.02
C ARG A 110 -0.30 -1.60 10.92
N MET A 111 0.03 -2.50 11.86
CA MET A 111 1.27 -3.26 11.81
C MET A 111 1.29 -4.25 10.65
N ARG A 112 0.17 -4.96 10.41
CA ARG A 112 0.02 -5.90 9.31
C ARG A 112 0.01 -5.19 7.95
N GLU A 113 -0.67 -4.06 7.83
CA GLU A 113 -0.67 -3.22 6.62
C GLU A 113 0.72 -2.73 6.23
N ARG A 114 1.60 -2.50 7.21
CA ARG A 114 3.00 -2.17 6.94
C ARG A 114 3.76 -3.35 6.34
N VAL A 115 3.50 -4.57 6.80
CA VAL A 115 4.10 -5.78 6.22
C VAL A 115 3.61 -5.98 4.78
N LEU A 116 2.33 -5.67 4.51
CA LEU A 116 1.73 -5.76 3.18
C LEU A 116 2.14 -4.62 2.22
N GLY A 117 2.96 -3.65 2.61
CA GLY A 117 3.37 -2.58 1.69
C GLY A 117 2.26 -1.63 1.24
N THR A 118 1.18 -1.48 2.04
CA THR A 118 0.00 -0.67 1.63
C THR A 118 0.30 0.83 1.48
N THR A 119 1.35 1.32 2.14
CA THR A 119 1.78 2.72 2.09
C THR A 119 3.13 2.87 1.42
N LEU A 120 3.43 4.08 0.94
CA LEU A 120 4.74 4.40 0.37
C LEU A 120 5.90 4.16 1.36
N ASP A 121 5.67 4.45 2.64
CA ASP A 121 6.65 4.24 3.71
C ASP A 121 6.93 2.74 3.90
N ALA A 122 5.87 1.94 3.99
CA ALA A 122 5.94 0.49 4.04
C ALA A 122 6.67 -0.10 2.83
N ARG A 123 6.40 0.37 1.61
CA ARG A 123 7.12 -0.09 0.40
C ARG A 123 8.59 0.26 0.44
N ARG A 124 8.97 1.42 0.97
CA ARG A 124 10.38 1.78 1.15
C ARG A 124 11.09 0.87 2.14
N ASP A 125 10.43 0.51 3.24
CA ASP A 125 10.97 -0.44 4.21
C ASP A 125 11.18 -1.82 3.57
N LEU A 126 10.25 -2.23 2.71
CA LEU A 126 10.35 -3.45 1.89
C LEU A 126 11.32 -3.34 0.69
N ARG A 127 11.94 -2.17 0.47
CA ARG A 127 12.80 -1.87 -0.69
C ARG A 127 12.12 -2.06 -2.04
N ILE A 128 10.83 -1.81 -2.12
CA ILE A 128 10.05 -1.85 -3.35
C ILE A 128 9.93 -0.44 -3.92
N ARG A 129 10.18 -0.30 -5.22
CA ARG A 129 9.97 0.93 -5.99
C ARG A 129 9.04 0.65 -7.16
N TYR A 130 8.02 1.49 -7.31
CA TYR A 130 7.19 1.47 -8.50
C TYR A 130 7.86 2.24 -9.62
N VAL A 131 7.89 1.65 -10.81
CA VAL A 131 8.41 2.26 -12.04
C VAL A 131 7.28 2.42 -13.06
N PRO A 132 7.27 3.49 -13.86
CA PRO A 132 6.32 3.61 -14.96
C PRO A 132 6.44 2.43 -15.92
N LEU A 133 5.35 2.12 -16.61
CA LEU A 133 5.42 1.24 -17.78
C LEU A 133 6.28 1.94 -18.85
N GLU A 134 7.30 1.26 -19.35
CA GLU A 134 8.08 1.74 -20.49
C GLU A 134 7.26 1.46 -21.75
N ASP A 135 6.82 2.53 -22.44
CA ASP A 135 6.16 2.40 -23.73
C ASP A 135 7.21 1.96 -24.77
N GLU A 136 7.08 0.76 -25.37
CA GLU A 136 7.94 0.24 -26.46
C GLU A 136 7.96 1.12 -27.74
N SER A 137 7.36 2.31 -27.71
CA SER A 137 7.30 3.27 -28.83
C SER A 137 8.37 4.36 -28.79
N ALA A 138 9.27 4.36 -27.80
CA ALA A 138 10.30 5.39 -27.62
C ALA A 138 11.71 5.01 -28.17
N ASP A 139 11.89 3.82 -28.74
CA ASP A 139 13.22 3.30 -29.09
C ASP A 139 13.74 3.66 -30.51
N GLU A 140 13.01 4.46 -31.30
CA GLU A 140 13.52 4.89 -32.62
C GLU A 140 14.18 6.29 -32.64
N ASP A 141 14.07 7.11 -31.58
CA ASP A 141 14.46 8.53 -31.66
C ASP A 141 15.52 9.02 -30.64
N GLU A 142 16.26 8.16 -29.94
CA GLU A 142 17.28 8.62 -28.98
C GLU A 142 18.70 8.06 -29.21
N VAL A 143 19.16 8.15 -30.46
CA VAL A 143 20.61 8.32 -30.73
C VAL A 143 20.85 9.81 -30.98
N THR A 144 21.51 10.46 -30.02
CA THR A 144 21.94 11.88 -29.96
C THR A 144 20.94 12.89 -29.37
N THR A 145 20.98 13.13 -28.04
CA THR A 145 21.50 14.41 -27.52
C THR A 145 21.81 14.33 -26.03
N ALA A 146 23.08 14.53 -25.68
CA ALA A 146 23.49 14.87 -24.34
C ALA A 146 22.95 16.26 -23.96
N GLY A 147 22.34 16.35 -22.77
CA GLY A 147 22.29 17.56 -21.96
C GLY A 147 21.26 18.62 -22.37
N ARG A 148 20.06 18.54 -21.79
CA ARG A 148 19.28 19.74 -21.46
C ARG A 148 18.29 19.49 -20.32
N THR A 149 18.64 19.98 -19.14
CA THR A 149 17.73 20.18 -18.02
C THR A 149 16.76 21.31 -18.36
N ASP A 150 15.45 21.04 -18.33
CA ASP A 150 14.38 22.05 -18.24
C ASP A 150 13.19 21.45 -17.45
N PRO A 151 12.33 22.26 -16.80
CA PRO A 151 12.02 22.07 -15.40
C PRO A 151 10.69 21.36 -15.15
N VAL A 152 10.71 20.45 -14.18
CA VAL A 152 9.52 19.78 -13.63
C VAL A 152 8.51 20.84 -13.16
N ARG A 153 7.33 20.83 -13.78
CA ARG A 153 6.17 21.67 -13.42
C ARG A 153 5.87 21.50 -11.93
N LYS A 154 6.13 22.53 -11.12
CA LYS A 154 5.89 22.52 -9.68
C LYS A 154 4.41 22.27 -9.39
N VAL A 155 4.09 21.11 -8.84
CA VAL A 155 2.78 20.82 -8.27
C VAL A 155 2.59 21.71 -7.04
N THR A 156 1.78 22.77 -7.17
CA THR A 156 1.45 23.66 -6.05
C THR A 156 0.63 22.92 -5.01
N ARG A 157 0.93 23.14 -3.72
CA ARG A 157 0.25 22.46 -2.61
C ARG A 157 -1.20 22.92 -2.55
N LEU A 158 -2.08 22.02 -2.10
CA LEU A 158 -3.53 22.25 -2.00
C LEU A 158 -3.89 23.51 -1.18
N SER A 159 -3.02 23.90 -0.24
CA SER A 159 -3.09 25.15 0.53
C SER A 159 -3.06 26.40 -0.36
N ASP A 160 -2.22 26.42 -1.40
CA ASP A 160 -2.05 27.56 -2.32
C ASP A 160 -3.22 27.68 -3.31
N ARG A 161 -3.93 26.56 -3.54
CA ARG A 161 -5.17 26.54 -4.34
C ARG A 161 -6.36 27.04 -3.52
N ARG A 162 -6.41 26.71 -2.22
CA ARG A 162 -7.44 27.21 -1.30
C ARG A 162 -7.34 28.70 -1.05
N ALA A 163 -6.13 29.23 -0.83
CA ALA A 163 -5.92 30.67 -0.61
C ALA A 163 -6.39 31.54 -1.79
N ARG A 164 -6.23 31.04 -3.03
CA ARG A 164 -6.71 31.73 -4.25
C ARG A 164 -8.22 31.74 -4.40
N LEU A 165 -8.91 30.70 -3.94
CA LEU A 165 -10.37 30.62 -4.00
C LEU A 165 -11.07 31.45 -2.93
N THR A 166 -10.40 31.72 -1.80
CA THR A 166 -10.93 32.58 -0.73
C THR A 166 -10.60 34.06 -0.90
N ALA A 167 -9.65 34.41 -1.77
CA ALA A 167 -9.28 35.79 -2.07
C ALA A 167 -10.19 36.46 -3.11
N ASP A 168 -11.05 35.67 -3.78
CA ASP A 168 -11.95 36.12 -4.86
C ASP A 168 -13.43 36.02 -4.47
N ALA A 169 -13.72 35.97 -3.16
CA ALA A 169 -15.06 36.13 -2.63
C ALA A 169 -15.31 37.63 -2.35
N PRO A 170 -16.45 38.20 -2.81
CA PRO A 170 -16.74 39.63 -2.68
C PRO A 170 -16.90 40.09 -1.22
#